data_AF-A0A9E6WF54-F1
#
_entry.id   AF-A0A9E6WF54-F1
#
_cell.length_a   1.000
_cell.length_b   1.000
_cell.length_c   1.000
_cell.angle_alpha   90.00
_cell.angle_beta   90.00
_cell.angle_gamma   90.00
#
_symmetry.space_group_name_H-M   'P 1'
#
loop_
_entity.id
_entity.type
_entity.pdbx_description
1 polymer ?
#
loop_
_entity_poly.entity_id
_entity_poly.type
_entity_poly.pdbx_seq_one_letter_code
_entity_poly.pdbx_strand_id
1 'polypeptide(L)'
;MKDFARDEAALADVLRDGLIPVPAARAPLGLGKVRTAYDAWGKRALDIALVLLTLPVTLPVIVLMATALWLEGGSPFYRQDRLGRNGRRFSIVKLRTMVQNADRMLEDCLARDPELRREWEETQKLKV
;
A
#
# COMPACT_ATOMS: atom_id res chain seq x y z
N MET A 1 19.94 -8.08 18.01
CA MET A 1 21.16 -7.57 17.34
C MET A 1 21.86 -8.64 16.47
N LYS A 2 21.13 -9.62 15.92
CA LYS A 2 21.64 -10.59 14.92
C LYS A 2 20.85 -10.57 13.59
N ASP A 3 19.70 -9.91 13.56
CA ASP A 3 18.80 -9.88 12.39
C ASP A 3 19.18 -8.82 11.34
N PHE A 4 19.93 -7.78 11.72
CA PHE A 4 20.25 -6.63 10.86
C PHE A 4 21.09 -7.00 9.62
N ALA A 5 21.99 -7.99 9.74
CA ALA A 5 22.81 -8.46 8.62
C ALA A 5 22.01 -9.32 7.61
N ARG A 6 20.89 -9.92 8.03
CA ARG A 6 19.96 -10.64 7.16
C ARG A 6 19.07 -9.67 6.40
N ASP A 7 18.72 -8.55 7.04
CA ASP A 7 17.91 -7.49 6.47
C ASP A 7 18.66 -6.73 5.36
N GLU A 8 19.97 -6.54 5.47
CA GLU A 8 20.77 -5.82 4.45
C GLU A 8 20.88 -6.60 3.12
N ALA A 9 21.08 -7.92 3.17
CA ALA A 9 21.07 -8.77 1.98
C ALA A 9 19.68 -8.87 1.35
N ALA A 10 18.63 -8.94 2.16
CA ALA A 10 17.24 -8.91 1.69
C ALA A 10 16.87 -7.55 1.08
N LEU A 11 17.37 -6.44 1.64
CA LEU A 11 17.22 -5.09 1.09
C LEU A 11 17.93 -4.95 -0.26
N ALA A 12 19.14 -5.49 -0.40
CA ALA A 12 19.89 -5.48 -1.67
C ALA A 12 19.19 -6.29 -2.78
N ASP A 13 18.53 -7.40 -2.45
CA ASP A 13 17.71 -8.18 -3.38
C ASP A 13 16.37 -7.52 -3.70
N VAL A 14 15.71 -6.92 -2.71
CA VAL A 14 14.46 -6.16 -2.91
C VAL A 14 14.68 -4.95 -3.83
N LEU A 15 15.83 -4.29 -3.72
CA LEU A 15 16.21 -3.17 -4.58
C LEU A 15 16.59 -3.62 -5.99
N ARG A 16 17.10 -4.84 -6.18
CA ARG A 16 17.44 -5.40 -7.50
C ARG A 16 16.22 -5.90 -8.27
N ASP A 17 15.33 -6.64 -7.62
CA ASP A 17 14.28 -7.42 -8.30
C ASP A 17 12.85 -6.94 -8.03
N GLY A 18 12.65 -5.97 -7.13
CA GLY A 18 11.33 -5.45 -6.76
C GLY A 18 10.41 -6.50 -6.10
N LEU A 19 10.97 -7.64 -5.72
CA LEU A 19 10.31 -8.79 -5.09
C LEU A 19 10.74 -8.83 -3.62
N ILE A 20 9.76 -8.80 -2.71
CA ILE A 20 10.03 -9.15 -1.31
C ILE A 20 10.15 -10.68 -1.26
N PRO A 21 11.23 -11.25 -0.68
CA PRO A 21 11.28 -12.67 -0.39
C PRO A 21 10.21 -12.96 0.67
N VAL A 22 9.02 -13.34 0.22
CA VAL A 22 7.96 -13.82 1.11
C VAL A 22 8.44 -15.18 1.63
N PRO A 23 8.71 -15.35 2.94
CA PRO A 23 9.02 -16.66 3.47
C PRO A 23 7.89 -17.59 3.05
N ALA A 24 8.24 -18.70 2.38
CA ALA A 24 7.29 -19.59 1.71
C ALA A 24 6.06 -19.79 2.61
N ALA A 25 4.99 -19.05 2.32
CA ALA A 25 3.75 -19.17 3.06
C ALA A 25 3.36 -20.64 2.93
N ARG A 26 3.15 -21.31 4.08
CA ARG A 26 2.78 -22.72 4.16
C ARG A 26 1.82 -23.01 3.02
N ALA A 27 2.25 -23.87 2.09
CA ALA A 27 1.54 -24.09 0.84
C ALA A 27 0.05 -24.26 1.15
N PRO A 28 -0.85 -23.48 0.51
CA PRO A 28 -2.26 -23.74 0.69
C PRO A 28 -2.50 -25.20 0.31
N LEU A 29 -3.15 -25.96 1.19
CA LEU A 29 -3.58 -27.32 0.90
C LEU A 29 -4.13 -27.35 -0.53
N GLY A 30 -3.53 -28.18 -1.38
CA GLY A 30 -3.59 -28.12 -2.84
C GLY A 30 -4.99 -28.26 -3.45
N LEU A 31 -5.84 -27.26 -3.26
CA LEU A 31 -7.03 -27.04 -4.05
C LEU A 31 -6.58 -26.31 -5.31
N GLY A 32 -6.23 -27.08 -6.34
CA GLY A 32 -5.92 -26.55 -7.65
C GLY A 32 -7.06 -25.65 -8.12
N LYS A 33 -6.83 -24.34 -8.15
CA LYS A 33 -7.82 -23.39 -8.67
C LYS A 33 -8.01 -23.68 -10.16
N VAL A 34 -9.18 -24.25 -10.52
CA VAL A 34 -9.54 -24.46 -11.92
C VAL A 34 -9.67 -23.09 -12.57
N ARG A 35 -8.69 -22.73 -13.41
CA ARG A 35 -8.71 -21.46 -14.14
C ARG A 35 -9.82 -21.52 -15.18
N THR A 36 -10.86 -20.74 -14.96
CA THR A 36 -11.96 -20.61 -15.92
C THR A 36 -11.61 -19.58 -17.00
N ALA A 37 -12.31 -19.58 -18.14
CA ALA A 37 -12.18 -18.53 -19.15
C ALA A 37 -12.48 -17.13 -18.57
N TYR A 38 -13.33 -17.07 -17.54
CA TYR A 38 -13.60 -15.86 -16.77
C TYR A 38 -12.37 -15.36 -16.00
N ASP A 39 -11.62 -16.24 -15.32
CA ASP A 39 -10.38 -15.87 -14.62
C ASP A 39 -9.27 -15.38 -15.57
N ALA A 40 -9.25 -15.92 -16.80
CA ALA A 40 -8.23 -15.59 -17.78
C ALA A 40 -8.48 -14.23 -18.47
N TRP A 41 -9.73 -13.96 -18.87
CA TRP A 41 -10.05 -12.78 -19.71
C TRP A 41 -11.31 -12.04 -19.24
N GLY A 42 -12.36 -12.77 -18.86
CA GLY A 42 -13.67 -12.17 -18.51
C GLY A 42 -13.59 -11.16 -17.36
N LYS A 43 -12.86 -11.49 -16.29
CA LYS A 43 -12.66 -10.59 -15.15
C LYS A 43 -11.99 -9.28 -15.57
N ARG A 44 -10.97 -9.36 -16.44
CA ARG A 44 -10.22 -8.18 -16.88
C ARG A 44 -11.05 -7.29 -17.80
N ALA A 45 -11.81 -7.88 -18.72
CA ALA A 45 -12.72 -7.15 -19.59
C ALA A 45 -13.79 -6.41 -18.79
N LEU A 46 -14.40 -7.10 -17.80
CA LEU A 46 -15.39 -6.50 -16.91
C LEU A 46 -14.80 -5.33 -16.10
N ASP A 47 -13.60 -5.50 -15.53
CA ASP A 47 -12.94 -4.43 -14.76
C ASP A 47 -12.71 -3.18 -15.61
N ILE A 48 -12.21 -3.35 -16.84
CA ILE A 48 -11.96 -2.23 -17.76
C ILE A 48 -13.29 -1.57 -18.16
N ALA A 49 -14.32 -2.36 -18.48
CA ALA A 49 -15.63 -1.84 -18.86
C ALA A 49 -16.27 -1.01 -17.74
N LEU A 50 -16.22 -1.50 -16.49
CA LEU A 50 -16.75 -0.77 -15.33
C LEU A 50 -15.97 0.51 -15.04
N VAL A 51 -14.64 0.49 -15.17
CA VAL A 51 -13.82 1.70 -15.03
C VAL A 51 -14.20 2.71 -16.09
N LEU A 52 -14.27 2.34 -17.38
CA LEU A 52 -14.63 3.25 -18.46
C LEU A 52 -16.04 3.84 -18.29
N LEU A 53 -17.00 3.03 -17.81
CA LEU A 53 -18.37 3.47 -17.57
C LEU A 53 -18.46 4.49 -16.42
N THR A 54 -17.68 4.28 -15.36
CA THR A 54 -17.72 5.13 -14.14
C THR A 54 -16.74 6.31 -14.20
N LEU A 55 -15.78 6.29 -15.12
CA LEU A 55 -14.74 7.32 -15.25
C LEU A 55 -15.31 8.74 -15.46
N PRO A 56 -16.33 8.99 -16.31
CA PRO A 56 -16.84 10.35 -16.54
C PRO A 56 -17.40 11.02 -15.29
N VAL A 57 -17.90 10.24 -14.34
CA VAL A 57 -18.47 10.74 -13.07
C VAL A 57 -17.40 10.78 -11.97
N THR A 58 -16.57 9.74 -11.87
CA THR A 58 -15.54 9.66 -10.82
C THR A 58 -14.39 10.63 -11.05
N LEU A 59 -14.01 10.90 -12.30
CA LEU A 59 -12.93 11.83 -12.66
C LEU A 59 -13.18 13.27 -12.16
N PRO A 60 -14.34 13.93 -12.43
CA PRO A 60 -14.57 15.28 -11.93
C PRO A 60 -14.61 15.35 -10.40
N VAL A 61 -15.12 14.31 -9.72
CA VAL A 61 -15.09 14.22 -8.26
C VAL A 61 -13.65 14.16 -7.74
N ILE A 62 -12.80 13.33 -8.35
CA ILE A 62 -11.38 13.23 -7.99
C ILE A 62 -10.67 14.57 -8.23
N VAL A 63 -10.94 15.24 -9.35
CA VAL A 63 -10.33 16.56 -9.67
C VAL A 63 -10.76 17.62 -8.65
N LEU A 64 -12.04 17.64 -8.25
CA LEU A 64 -12.55 18.57 -7.26
C LEU A 64 -11.85 18.37 -5.91
N MET A 65 -11.78 17.11 -5.43
CA MET A 65 -11.12 16.78 -4.16
C MET A 65 -9.61 17.05 -4.23
N ALA A 66 -8.97 16.72 -5.34
CA ALA A 66 -7.54 16.98 -5.54
C ALA A 66 -7.23 18.48 -5.54
N THR A 67 -8.09 19.29 -6.15
CA THR A 67 -7.96 20.76 -6.12
C THR A 67 -8.11 21.30 -4.70
N ALA A 68 -9.11 20.83 -3.95
CA ALA A 68 -9.30 21.23 -2.56
C ALA A 68 -8.06 20.93 -1.69
N LEU A 69 -7.52 19.72 -1.79
CA LEU A 69 -6.30 19.31 -1.07
C LEU A 69 -5.05 20.07 -1.53
N TRP A 70 -4.99 20.49 -2.79
CA TRP A 70 -3.89 21.29 -3.30
C TRP A 70 -3.93 22.71 -2.74
N LEU A 71 -5.13 23.29 -2.61
CA LEU A 71 -5.35 24.61 -1.98
C LEU A 71 -5.06 24.59 -0.47
N GLU A 72 -5.32 23.48 0.21
CA GLU A 72 -4.93 23.25 1.61
C GLU A 72 -3.39 23.17 1.77
N GLY A 73 -2.68 22.91 0.68
CA GLY A 73 -1.23 22.90 0.59
C GLY A 73 -0.67 21.50 0.31
N GLY A 74 0.42 21.44 -0.46
CA GLY A 74 1.15 20.21 -0.79
C GLY A 74 0.50 19.33 -1.86
N SER A 75 1.08 18.16 -2.10
CA SER A 75 0.55 17.20 -3.09
C SER A 75 -0.77 16.59 -2.61
N PRO A 76 -1.83 16.57 -3.44
CA PRO A 76 -3.12 15.96 -3.09
C PRO A 76 -3.09 14.44 -3.17
N PHE A 77 -2.04 13.84 -3.75
CA PHE A 77 -1.92 12.40 -3.93
C PHE A 77 -0.84 11.83 -3.00
N TYR A 78 -1.17 10.72 -2.36
CA TYR A 78 -0.26 9.87 -1.59
C TYR A 78 -0.05 8.54 -2.29
N ARG A 79 1.21 8.10 -2.39
CA ARG A 79 1.60 6.83 -3.00
C ARG A 79 1.91 5.82 -1.90
N GLN A 80 1.30 4.65 -1.99
CA GLN A 80 1.55 3.56 -1.04
C GLN A 80 1.92 2.29 -1.80
N ASP A 81 3.05 1.68 -1.45
CA ASP A 81 3.45 0.41 -2.04
C ASP A 81 2.71 -0.76 -1.37
N ARG A 82 2.27 -1.72 -2.20
CA ARG A 82 1.55 -2.93 -1.79
C ARG A 82 2.07 -4.14 -2.55
N LEU A 83 1.92 -5.32 -1.95
CA LEU A 83 2.20 -6.59 -2.61
C LEU A 83 1.04 -6.96 -3.53
N GLY A 84 1.35 -7.13 -4.81
CA GLY A 84 0.40 -7.47 -5.87
C GLY A 84 0.48 -8.93 -6.31
N ARG A 85 -0.03 -9.20 -7.50
CA ARG A 85 -0.09 -10.54 -8.08
C ARG A 85 1.32 -11.13 -8.23
N ASN A 86 1.48 -12.38 -7.79
CA ASN A 86 2.74 -13.14 -7.80
C ASN A 86 3.87 -12.47 -6.99
N GLY A 87 3.53 -11.74 -5.91
CA GLY A 87 4.53 -11.11 -5.04
C GLY A 87 5.18 -9.84 -5.62
N ARG A 88 4.79 -9.41 -6.82
CA ARG A 88 5.29 -8.17 -7.42
C ARG A 88 4.73 -6.96 -6.71
N ARG A 89 5.59 -6.00 -6.36
CA ARG A 89 5.17 -4.72 -5.79
C ARG A 89 4.38 -3.89 -6.80
N PHE A 90 3.38 -3.18 -6.32
CA PHE A 90 2.68 -2.14 -7.08
C PHE A 90 2.36 -0.96 -6.17
N SER A 91 2.46 0.25 -6.73
CA SER A 91 2.17 1.47 -6.00
C SER A 91 0.73 1.90 -6.26
N ILE A 92 -0.06 2.04 -5.20
CA ILE A 92 -1.40 2.62 -5.28
C ILE A 92 -1.32 4.14 -5.09
N VAL A 93 -2.07 4.87 -5.91
CA VAL A 93 -2.26 6.31 -5.75
C VAL A 93 -3.63 6.53 -5.10
N LYS A 94 -3.65 7.26 -3.98
CA LYS A 94 -4.88 7.66 -3.30
C LYS A 94 -4.87 9.15 -3.00
N LEU A 95 -6.04 9.74 -2.82
CA LEU A 95 -6.16 11.10 -2.30
C LEU A 95 -5.61 11.14 -0.87
N ARG A 96 -4.88 12.21 -0.57
CA ARG A 96 -4.27 12.45 0.74
C ARG A 96 -5.37 12.83 1.73
N THR A 97 -5.56 12.02 2.77
CA THR A 97 -6.48 12.33 3.88
C THR A 97 -5.75 12.71 5.17
N MET A 98 -4.46 12.38 5.27
CA MET A 98 -3.63 12.74 6.42
C MET A 98 -2.99 14.10 6.21
N VAL A 99 -2.74 14.81 7.32
CA VAL A 99 -1.95 16.04 7.36
C VAL A 99 -0.56 15.80 6.73
N GLN A 100 -0.01 16.85 6.10
CA GLN A 100 1.35 16.80 5.58
C GLN A 100 2.34 16.50 6.70
N ASN A 101 3.35 15.66 6.42
CA ASN A 101 4.35 15.22 7.39
C ASN A 101 3.79 14.46 8.60
N ALA A 102 2.66 13.77 8.45
CA ALA A 102 2.10 12.90 9.49
C ALA A 102 3.14 11.91 10.04
N ASP A 103 4.04 11.39 9.19
CA ASP A 103 5.13 10.50 9.63
C ASP A 103 6.08 11.19 10.62
N ARG A 104 6.46 12.45 10.36
CA ARG A 104 7.30 13.24 11.28
C ARG A 104 6.57 13.55 12.58
N MET A 105 5.29 13.92 12.49
CA MET A 105 4.47 14.19 13.67
C MET A 105 4.34 12.95 14.55
N LEU A 106 4.19 11.77 13.93
CA LEU A 106 4.18 10.49 14.63
C LEU A 106 5.53 10.26 15.33
N GLU A 107 6.65 10.40 14.63
CA GLU A 107 7.98 10.26 15.22
C GLU A 107 8.20 11.19 16.43
N ASP A 108 7.77 12.45 16.32
CA ASP A 108 7.83 13.41 17.42
C ASP A 108 6.98 12.96 18.62
N CYS A 109 5.78 12.43 18.40
CA CYS A 109 4.94 11.87 19.47
C CYS A 109 5.60 10.67 20.14
N LEU A 110 6.16 9.74 19.35
CA LEU A 110 6.85 8.54 19.86
C LEU A 110 8.20 8.87 20.53
N ALA A 111 8.79 10.03 20.24
CA ALA A 111 9.99 10.52 20.91
C ALA A 111 9.67 11.16 22.27
N ARG A 112 8.50 11.79 22.39
CA ARG A 112 8.05 12.44 23.63
C ARG A 112 7.55 11.45 24.68
N ASP A 113 6.88 10.38 24.26
CA ASP A 113 6.27 9.41 25.18
C ASP A 113 6.76 7.96 24.91
N PRO A 114 7.53 7.36 25.84
CA PRO A 114 7.97 5.98 25.73
C PRO A 114 6.84 4.94 25.78
N GLU A 115 5.70 5.24 26.40
CA GLU A 115 4.56 4.30 26.46
C GLU A 115 3.86 4.22 25.11
N LEU A 116 3.64 5.36 24.44
CA LEU A 116 3.12 5.39 23.08
C LEU A 116 4.03 4.64 22.10
N ARG A 117 5.35 4.73 22.29
CA ARG A 117 6.33 3.94 21.51
C ARG A 117 6.14 2.45 21.68
N ARG A 118 5.96 1.98 22.91
CA ARG A 118 5.70 0.54 23.17
C ARG A 118 4.40 0.10 22.52
N GLU A 119 3.32 0.86 22.69
CA GLU A 119 2.04 0.54 22.06
C GLU A 119 2.14 0.51 20.53
N TRP A 120 2.86 1.47 19.94
CA TRP A 120 3.12 1.50 18.50
C TRP A 120 3.93 0.30 18.04
N GLU A 121 4.99 -0.07 18.74
CA GLU A 121 5.81 -1.25 18.41
C GLU A 121 4.99 -2.55 18.45
N GLU A 122 4.04 -2.66 19.38
CA GLU A 122 3.18 -3.84 19.52
C GLU A 122 2.05 -3.90 18.49
N THR A 123 1.41 -2.76 18.22
CA THR A 123 0.11 -2.76 17.52
C THR A 123 0.11 -1.97 16.22
N GLN A 124 1.12 -1.13 15.99
CA GLN A 124 1.18 -0.14 14.90
C GLN A 124 -0.10 0.71 14.81
N LYS A 125 -0.77 0.90 15.95
CA LYS A 125 -2.02 1.64 16.10
C LYS A 125 -2.04 2.33 17.45
N LEU A 126 -1.87 3.64 17.49
CA LEU A 126 -2.08 4.42 18.70
C LEU A 126 -3.57 4.49 18.99
N LYS A 127 -3.99 4.02 20.17
CA LYS A 127 -5.35 4.24 20.67
C LYS A 127 -5.31 5.47 21.57
N VAL A 128 -5.59 6.62 20.96
CA VAL A 128 -5.81 7.88 21.70
C VAL A 128 -7.11 7.80 22.48
#